data_AF-A0A819IGR0-F1
#
_entry.id   AF-A0A819IGR0-F1
#
_cell.length_a   1.000
_cell.length_b   1.000
_cell.length_c   1.000
_cell.angle_alpha   90.00
_cell.angle_beta   90.00
_cell.angle_gamma   90.00
#
_symmetry.space_group_name_H-M   'P 1'
#
loop_
_entity.id
_entity.type
_entity.pdbx_description
1 polymer ?
#
loop_
_entity_poly.entity_id
_entity_poly.type
_entity_poly.pdbx_seq_one_letter_code
_entity_poly.pdbx_strand_id
1 'polypeptide(L)'
;MCNNLTLFERTNETIFEIWNTAAGDDSLPAIPSFYTGSYWSTQPAENLFDGTNDYDSMRDPLSLTIEGSNLYKSELTFGSSWTLIYEGSSGLISDPGRSSFGAIQILPNNSMRFASYRFLVTSKRGSENCASYSEVRYERYRKFAYHMAQSGVKLFTIECVFASATKFGLPPQRFEVTRPGNPFHIQVVAPSIMWMKENLINVAAQRLPAYIDRIAWIDADVEFERLDWPYLTLNALERYPIVQMFKTGYITGPTGKYEILKREYSFAHAIRHGRRVQPHHSHPYAHPGYAWAIRRETFNAIGGLIDFCIVGSDDLHFAYALLGRIQETFPMGLHKDYHMVAKSWGDRVARIAGYGANVGYVDVNLYRRWHGYQANLSPIGRWLILSHYQFSPLNDLTRDRQSGVIYLANKRRLSAPIGVTRVKKIESEIVSYFISRNEDNKRVLPQLLMPQYQNLRGSYRRQFSYPVPPRKRPQSYIPIIQPPSARSSYRPRFY
;
A
#
# COMPACT_ATOMS: atom_id res chain seq x y z
N MET A 1 -13.95 31.37 7.66
CA MET A 1 -13.71 30.00 7.13
C MET A 1 -12.29 30.00 6.58
N CYS A 2 -11.38 29.19 7.11
CA CYS A 2 -9.98 29.20 6.67
C CYS A 2 -9.78 28.17 5.55
N ASN A 3 -9.51 28.65 4.34
CA ASN A 3 -9.11 27.80 3.22
C ASN A 3 -7.65 27.37 3.40
N ASN A 4 -7.42 26.26 4.10
CA ASN A 4 -6.09 25.64 4.15
C ASN A 4 -5.65 25.33 2.72
N LEU A 5 -4.57 25.98 2.27
CA LEU A 5 -4.09 25.85 0.90
C LEU A 5 -3.57 24.41 0.67
N THR A 6 -4.32 23.61 -0.08
CA THR A 6 -3.74 22.41 -0.69
C THR A 6 -2.88 22.92 -1.85
N LEU A 7 -1.56 22.98 -1.68
CA LEU A 7 -0.63 23.50 -2.69
C LEU A 7 -0.61 22.67 -3.99
N PHE A 8 -1.14 21.45 -3.95
CA PHE A 8 -1.07 20.45 -5.02
C PHE A 8 -2.48 19.87 -5.31
N GLU A 9 -3.21 20.51 -6.23
CA GLU A 9 -4.60 20.17 -6.60
C GLU A 9 -4.78 19.65 -8.03
N ARG A 10 -3.72 19.63 -8.86
CA ARG A 10 -3.78 19.17 -10.26
C ARG A 10 -2.98 17.87 -10.41
N THR A 11 -3.45 16.95 -11.24
CA THR A 11 -2.76 15.68 -11.53
C THR A 11 -1.51 15.84 -12.39
N ASN A 12 -1.42 16.92 -13.16
CA ASN A 12 -0.42 17.09 -14.22
C ASN A 12 0.78 17.91 -13.71
N GLU A 13 1.39 17.45 -12.62
CA GLU A 13 2.56 18.09 -12.00
C GLU A 13 3.79 17.90 -12.91
N THR A 14 4.33 18.99 -13.45
CA THR A 14 5.66 19.01 -14.08
C THR A 14 6.64 19.54 -13.06
N ILE A 15 7.56 18.69 -12.61
CA ILE A 15 8.67 19.06 -11.73
C ILE A 15 9.80 19.63 -12.60
N PHE A 16 10.48 20.66 -12.10
CA PHE A 16 11.67 21.24 -12.73
C PHE A 16 12.81 21.21 -11.73
N GLU A 17 13.96 20.69 -12.14
CA GLU A 17 15.21 20.67 -11.37
C GLU A 17 15.87 22.06 -11.41
N ILE A 18 15.30 22.99 -10.63
CA ILE A 18 15.85 24.32 -10.43
C ILE A 18 16.80 24.32 -9.24
N TRP A 19 18.03 24.78 -9.44
CA TRP A 19 19.09 24.78 -8.43
C TRP A 19 19.83 26.11 -8.46
N ASN A 20 20.50 26.46 -7.35
CA ASN A 20 21.16 27.76 -7.15
C ASN A 20 20.26 29.00 -7.38
N THR A 21 18.94 28.84 -7.24
CA THR A 21 17.95 29.93 -7.32
C THR A 21 17.72 30.55 -5.94
N ALA A 22 17.87 31.87 -5.79
CA ALA A 22 17.41 32.59 -4.59
C ALA A 22 15.96 33.08 -4.72
N ALA A 23 15.37 33.55 -3.63
CA ALA A 23 14.02 34.11 -3.63
C ALA A 23 13.94 35.32 -4.58
N GLY A 24 13.03 35.28 -5.55
CA GLY A 24 12.87 36.30 -6.59
C GLY A 24 13.79 36.18 -7.81
N ASP A 25 14.81 35.30 -7.79
CA ASP A 25 15.77 35.13 -8.89
C ASP A 25 15.28 34.18 -10.00
N ASP A 26 15.90 34.32 -11.17
CA ASP A 26 15.82 33.39 -12.30
C ASP A 26 16.37 32.00 -11.93
N SER A 27 15.71 30.97 -12.44
CA SER A 27 16.06 29.57 -12.24
C SER A 27 16.87 29.01 -13.40
N LEU A 28 18.15 28.76 -13.14
CA LEU A 28 19.06 28.11 -14.08
C LEU A 28 18.87 26.58 -14.07
N PRO A 29 18.88 25.90 -15.25
CA PRO A 29 18.95 24.45 -15.31
C PRO A 29 20.27 23.94 -14.71
N ALA A 30 20.21 22.91 -13.87
CA ALA A 30 21.43 22.34 -13.28
C ALA A 30 22.29 21.52 -14.24
N ILE A 31 23.57 21.47 -13.89
CA ILE A 31 24.55 20.51 -14.41
C ILE A 31 25.01 19.67 -13.21
N PRO A 32 24.96 18.32 -13.25
CA PRO A 32 25.31 17.47 -12.10
C PRO A 32 26.70 17.80 -11.53
N SER A 33 26.72 18.32 -10.31
CA SER A 33 27.92 18.83 -9.65
C SER A 33 27.69 18.99 -8.14
N PHE A 34 28.71 19.40 -7.38
CA PHE A 34 28.53 19.81 -5.98
C PHE A 34 27.57 21.02 -5.89
N TYR A 35 26.94 21.22 -4.73
CA TYR A 35 25.85 22.20 -4.48
C TYR A 35 24.45 21.79 -5.00
N THR A 36 24.25 20.54 -5.41
CA THR A 36 22.92 19.93 -5.43
C THR A 36 22.35 19.82 -4.01
N GLY A 37 21.15 20.36 -3.79
CA GLY A 37 20.27 19.77 -2.79
C GLY A 37 19.89 18.36 -3.26
N SER A 38 19.73 17.42 -2.34
CA SER A 38 19.56 15.98 -2.67
C SER A 38 20.60 15.40 -3.65
N TYR A 39 21.60 14.73 -3.07
CA TYR A 39 22.29 13.54 -3.60
C TYR A 39 23.69 13.66 -4.25
N TRP A 40 24.37 12.51 -4.25
CA TRP A 40 25.71 12.21 -4.79
C TRP A 40 25.81 12.47 -6.30
N SER A 41 27.02 12.81 -6.75
CA SER A 41 27.35 13.33 -8.09
C SER A 41 27.28 12.32 -9.26
N THR A 42 26.42 11.30 -9.22
CA THR A 42 26.38 10.21 -10.22
C THR A 42 24.98 9.74 -10.61
N GLN A 43 23.90 10.39 -10.16
CA GLN A 43 22.52 10.07 -10.55
C GLN A 43 21.79 11.30 -11.11
N PRO A 44 20.91 11.15 -12.13
CA PRO A 44 19.93 12.17 -12.47
C PRO A 44 18.83 12.23 -11.39
N ALA A 45 18.24 13.41 -11.16
CA ALA A 45 17.17 13.54 -10.17
C ALA A 45 15.80 13.21 -10.80
N GLU A 46 15.09 12.22 -10.24
CA GLU A 46 13.72 11.87 -10.68
C GLU A 46 12.65 12.13 -9.61
N ASN A 47 13.04 12.50 -8.40
CA ASN A 47 12.14 12.75 -7.28
C ASN A 47 12.53 14.04 -6.55
N LEU A 48 11.57 14.95 -6.40
CA LEU A 48 11.70 16.23 -5.69
C LEU A 48 11.90 16.06 -4.16
N PHE A 49 11.81 14.83 -3.66
CA PHE A 49 11.76 14.49 -2.23
C PHE A 49 12.43 13.13 -1.91
N ASP A 50 13.63 12.84 -2.42
CA ASP A 50 14.32 11.61 -2.01
C ASP A 50 14.70 11.67 -0.52
N GLY A 51 14.13 10.73 0.24
CA GLY A 51 14.34 10.58 1.67
C GLY A 51 15.67 9.90 1.96
N THR A 52 16.77 10.63 1.78
CA THR A 52 18.10 10.18 2.23
C THR A 52 18.01 9.72 3.70
N ASN A 53 18.59 8.56 4.02
CA ASN A 53 18.66 8.04 5.40
C ASN A 53 19.67 8.84 6.27
N ASP A 54 19.79 10.13 6.02
CA ASP A 54 20.70 11.02 6.73
C ASP A 54 20.09 11.43 8.06
N TYR A 55 20.82 11.17 9.14
CA TYR A 55 20.39 11.47 10.49
C TYR A 55 20.84 12.88 10.93
N ASP A 56 21.60 13.60 10.10
CA ASP A 56 22.23 14.87 10.46
C ASP A 56 21.22 16.01 10.71
N SER A 57 21.24 16.53 11.95
CA SER A 57 20.75 17.84 12.40
C SER A 57 20.82 18.98 11.35
N MET A 58 22.00 19.15 10.77
CA MET A 58 22.43 20.38 10.11
C MET A 58 21.79 20.63 8.73
N ARG A 59 21.01 19.67 8.24
CA ARG A 59 20.34 19.70 6.94
C ARG A 59 18.87 20.09 7.03
N ASP A 60 18.29 20.30 8.22
CA ASP A 60 16.93 20.82 8.35
C ASP A 60 16.77 22.20 7.67
N PRO A 61 15.88 22.39 6.69
CA PRO A 61 15.51 23.73 6.24
C PRO A 61 14.81 24.46 7.39
N LEU A 62 15.28 25.63 7.81
CA LEU A 62 14.66 26.42 8.88
C LEU A 62 13.64 27.42 8.34
N SER A 63 13.90 27.97 7.15
CA SER A 63 13.01 28.90 6.44
C SER A 63 12.98 28.61 4.95
N LEU A 64 11.89 29.04 4.30
CA LEU A 64 11.67 28.89 2.87
C LEU A 64 10.78 30.02 2.31
N THR A 65 10.81 30.20 0.99
CA THR A 65 9.70 30.81 0.26
C THR A 65 8.78 29.75 -0.33
N ILE A 66 7.50 30.11 -0.46
CA ILE A 66 6.55 29.44 -1.34
C ILE A 66 6.08 30.50 -2.34
N GLU A 67 6.20 30.18 -3.62
CA GLU A 67 5.93 31.11 -4.71
C GLU A 67 5.05 30.43 -5.75
N GLY A 68 4.17 31.18 -6.42
CA GLY A 68 3.20 30.66 -7.38
C GLY A 68 3.22 31.39 -8.71
N SER A 69 2.93 30.66 -9.79
CA SER A 69 2.77 31.24 -11.13
C SER A 69 1.54 30.70 -11.85
N ASN A 70 0.97 31.54 -12.72
CA ASN A 70 -0.07 31.20 -13.68
C ASN A 70 0.40 31.32 -15.14
N LEU A 71 1.70 31.56 -15.37
CA LEU A 71 2.30 31.70 -16.70
C LEU A 71 2.61 30.33 -17.33
N TYR A 72 2.99 30.36 -18.61
CA TYR A 72 3.31 29.15 -19.38
C TYR A 72 4.65 28.53 -18.96
N LYS A 73 4.82 27.24 -19.27
CA LYS A 73 6.02 26.43 -18.95
C LYS A 73 7.35 27.08 -19.39
N SER A 74 7.35 27.85 -20.47
CA SER A 74 8.52 28.60 -20.97
C SER A 74 8.96 29.72 -20.02
N GLU A 75 8.03 30.35 -19.30
CA GLU A 75 8.30 31.52 -18.47
C GLU A 75 8.74 31.15 -17.05
N LEU A 76 8.52 29.91 -16.62
CA LEU A 76 8.76 29.45 -15.25
C LEU A 76 10.24 29.46 -14.83
N THR A 77 11.17 29.67 -15.77
CA THR A 77 12.59 29.91 -15.49
C THR A 77 12.89 31.34 -15.05
N PHE A 78 12.01 32.32 -15.27
CA PHE A 78 12.25 33.71 -14.85
C PHE A 78 11.72 33.96 -13.43
N GLY A 79 12.50 34.63 -12.59
CA GLY A 79 12.11 34.98 -11.21
C GLY A 79 10.90 35.90 -11.17
N SER A 80 10.81 36.82 -12.13
CA SER A 80 9.66 37.71 -12.36
C SER A 80 8.34 37.00 -12.69
N SER A 81 8.38 35.73 -13.09
CA SER A 81 7.18 34.90 -13.32
C SER A 81 6.51 34.42 -12.03
N TRP A 82 7.15 34.60 -10.88
CA TRP A 82 6.75 34.01 -9.60
C TRP A 82 6.23 35.06 -8.62
N THR A 83 4.99 34.88 -8.16
CA THR A 83 4.38 35.71 -7.10
C THR A 83 4.68 35.07 -5.74
N LEU A 84 5.27 35.84 -4.82
CA LEU A 84 5.52 35.39 -3.45
C LEU A 84 4.20 35.15 -2.71
N ILE A 85 4.02 33.94 -2.18
CA ILE A 85 2.84 33.52 -1.40
C ILE A 85 3.17 33.52 0.10
N TYR A 86 4.37 33.08 0.44
CA TYR A 86 4.86 32.97 1.80
C TYR A 86 6.37 33.10 1.82
N GLU A 87 6.89 33.80 2.82
CA GLU A 87 8.28 33.75 3.25
C GLU A 87 8.27 33.55 4.76
N GLY A 88 9.09 32.64 5.27
CA GLY A 88 9.21 32.42 6.70
C GLY A 88 9.64 31.01 7.08
N SER A 89 9.31 30.62 8.32
CA SER A 89 9.63 29.32 8.91
C SER A 89 9.19 28.14 8.04
N SER A 90 9.97 27.07 8.01
CA SER A 90 9.52 25.75 7.54
C SER A 90 8.66 24.99 8.56
N GLY A 91 8.66 25.48 9.81
CA GLY A 91 8.24 24.74 11.00
C GLY A 91 9.39 24.11 11.80
N LEU A 92 10.61 24.06 11.24
CA LEU A 92 11.78 23.37 11.84
C LEU A 92 12.78 24.30 12.52
N ILE A 93 12.44 25.57 12.82
CA ILE A 93 13.34 26.51 13.53
C ILE A 93 13.91 25.85 14.80
N SER A 94 13.03 25.40 15.70
CA SER A 94 13.37 24.42 16.74
C SER A 94 13.50 23.03 16.11
N ASP A 95 14.57 22.29 16.43
CA ASP A 95 14.68 20.88 16.06
C ASP A 95 13.61 20.06 16.81
N PRO A 96 12.65 19.42 16.12
CA PRO A 96 11.63 18.59 16.75
C PRO A 96 12.14 17.17 17.05
N GLY A 97 13.40 16.87 16.72
CA GLY A 97 13.96 15.53 16.62
C GLY A 97 13.72 14.91 15.24
N ARG A 98 14.66 14.08 14.78
CA ARG A 98 14.58 13.38 13.49
C ARG A 98 13.28 12.56 13.38
N SER A 99 12.64 12.66 12.21
CA SER A 99 11.30 12.09 11.88
C SER A 99 10.09 12.71 12.59
N SER A 100 10.27 13.57 13.60
CA SER A 100 9.16 14.36 14.18
C SER A 100 8.67 15.43 13.21
N PHE A 101 7.43 15.90 13.38
CA PHE A 101 6.91 17.05 12.64
C PHE A 101 7.29 18.36 13.35
N GLY A 102 7.73 19.35 12.58
CA GLY A 102 7.91 20.72 13.04
C GLY A 102 6.58 21.42 13.37
N ALA A 103 6.68 22.66 13.83
CA ALA A 103 5.52 23.51 14.09
C ALA A 103 4.72 23.77 12.79
N ILE A 104 3.43 23.45 12.78
CA ILE A 104 2.57 23.63 11.60
C ILE A 104 2.53 25.11 11.22
N GLN A 105 2.99 25.43 10.01
CA GLN A 105 2.89 26.77 9.44
C GLN A 105 1.53 26.95 8.78
N ILE A 106 0.82 27.99 9.20
CA ILE A 106 -0.40 28.47 8.54
C ILE A 106 0.02 29.60 7.61
N LEU A 107 -0.38 29.53 6.34
CA LEU A 107 -0.11 30.58 5.36
C LEU A 107 -1.29 31.58 5.40
N PRO A 108 -1.17 32.74 6.06
CA PRO A 108 -2.26 33.73 6.08
C PRO A 108 -2.46 34.33 4.68
N ASN A 109 -3.70 34.72 4.39
CA ASN A 109 -4.07 35.63 3.31
C ASN A 109 -3.76 35.23 1.86
N ASN A 110 -3.30 34.01 1.54
CA ASN A 110 -3.30 33.59 0.13
C ASN A 110 -4.72 33.30 -0.38
N SER A 111 -5.33 34.33 -0.96
CA SER A 111 -6.62 34.27 -1.65
C SER A 111 -6.53 33.77 -3.09
N MET A 112 -5.32 33.67 -3.66
CA MET A 112 -5.09 33.35 -5.07
C MET A 112 -4.61 31.91 -5.27
N ARG A 113 -5.12 31.28 -6.33
CA ARG A 113 -4.71 29.94 -6.76
C ARG A 113 -3.79 30.06 -7.98
N PHE A 114 -2.68 29.34 -7.94
CA PHE A 114 -1.69 29.30 -9.00
C PHE A 114 -1.68 27.94 -9.70
N ALA A 115 -1.26 27.94 -10.98
CA ALA A 115 -1.17 26.75 -11.83
C ALA A 115 0.14 25.98 -11.64
N SER A 116 1.16 26.62 -11.08
CA SER A 116 2.46 26.06 -10.72
C SER A 116 2.96 26.71 -9.43
N TYR A 117 3.77 25.99 -8.66
CA TYR A 117 4.37 26.46 -7.40
C TYR A 117 5.86 26.07 -7.35
N ARG A 118 6.71 26.94 -6.80
CA ARG A 118 8.09 26.60 -6.40
C ARG A 118 8.30 26.82 -4.91
N PHE A 119 9.24 26.08 -4.34
CA PHE A 119 9.62 26.10 -2.93
C PHE A 119 11.14 26.30 -2.88
N LEU A 120 11.62 27.39 -2.28
CA LEU A 120 13.05 27.67 -2.17
C LEU A 120 13.45 27.71 -0.70
N VAL A 121 14.42 26.89 -0.29
CA VAL A 121 14.92 26.89 1.10
C VAL A 121 15.84 28.10 1.28
N THR A 122 15.42 29.07 2.09
CA THR A 122 16.16 30.32 2.31
C THR A 122 17.14 30.25 3.48
N SER A 123 16.95 29.32 4.42
CA SER A 123 17.96 29.01 5.45
C SER A 123 17.80 27.58 5.99
N LYS A 124 18.85 27.07 6.63
CA LYS A 124 18.92 25.70 7.17
C LYS A 124 19.87 25.61 8.38
N ARG A 125 19.78 24.52 9.16
CA ARG A 125 20.32 24.45 10.53
C ARG A 125 21.84 24.60 10.66
N GLY A 126 22.62 24.10 9.72
CA GLY A 126 24.08 24.22 9.74
C GLY A 126 24.71 24.35 8.34
N SER A 127 26.03 24.18 8.27
CA SER A 127 26.90 24.61 7.16
C SER A 127 26.93 23.75 5.90
N GLU A 128 26.21 22.61 5.87
CA GLU A 128 26.27 21.64 4.77
C GLU A 128 25.91 22.24 3.39
N ASN A 129 26.31 21.61 2.29
CA ASN A 129 26.00 22.12 0.94
C ASN A 129 24.55 21.84 0.45
N CYS A 130 23.71 21.21 1.29
CA CYS A 130 22.35 20.80 0.96
C CYS A 130 21.39 20.93 2.16
N ALA A 131 20.09 20.88 1.86
CA ALA A 131 19.01 20.70 2.84
C ALA A 131 18.30 19.36 2.60
N SER A 132 17.70 18.78 3.65
CA SER A 132 17.00 17.49 3.63
C SER A 132 15.59 17.67 4.17
N TYR A 133 14.61 17.17 3.42
CA TYR A 133 13.18 17.31 3.69
C TYR A 133 12.42 16.09 3.16
N SER A 134 11.22 15.82 3.65
CA SER A 134 10.48 14.56 3.38
C SER A 134 9.27 14.76 2.48
N GLU A 135 8.85 13.67 1.81
CA GLU A 135 7.76 13.62 0.82
C GLU A 135 6.55 14.52 1.15
N VAL A 136 6.05 15.23 0.15
CA VAL A 136 4.67 15.71 0.16
C VAL A 136 3.77 14.46 0.22
N ARG A 137 3.13 14.27 1.38
CA ARG A 137 2.20 13.14 1.59
C ARG A 137 1.19 13.08 0.44
N TYR A 138 0.82 11.86 0.07
CA TYR A 138 -0.10 11.53 -1.03
C TYR A 138 0.47 11.70 -2.45
N GLU A 139 1.75 12.04 -2.64
CA GLU A 139 2.40 12.10 -3.97
C GLU A 139 2.21 10.80 -4.78
N ARG A 140 2.41 9.62 -4.16
CA ARG A 140 2.24 8.33 -4.86
C ARG A 140 0.80 8.12 -5.36
N TYR A 141 -0.20 8.55 -4.58
CA TYR A 141 -1.60 8.56 -5.03
C TYR A 141 -1.84 9.58 -6.15
N ARG A 142 -1.22 10.77 -6.13
CA ARG A 142 -1.29 11.72 -7.26
C ARG A 142 -0.66 11.13 -8.53
N LYS A 143 0.55 10.58 -8.44
CA LYS A 143 1.26 9.86 -9.53
C LYS A 143 0.44 8.66 -10.05
N PHE A 144 -0.32 7.97 -9.20
CA PHE A 144 -1.29 6.94 -9.61
C PHE A 144 -2.52 7.53 -10.32
N ALA A 145 -3.19 8.53 -9.73
CA ALA A 145 -4.39 9.16 -10.29
C ALA A 145 -4.12 9.84 -11.64
N TYR A 146 -2.95 10.46 -11.81
CA TYR A 146 -2.48 10.98 -13.08
C TYR A 146 -2.31 9.87 -14.12
N HIS A 147 -1.64 8.77 -13.76
CA HIS A 147 -1.48 7.62 -14.66
C HIS A 147 -2.82 6.98 -15.07
N MET A 148 -3.82 6.92 -14.16
CA MET A 148 -5.19 6.52 -14.50
C MET A 148 -5.82 7.49 -15.53
N ALA A 149 -5.67 8.80 -15.33
CA ALA A 149 -6.20 9.81 -16.25
C ALA A 149 -5.51 9.78 -17.63
N GLN A 150 -4.18 9.61 -17.68
CA GLN A 150 -3.43 9.39 -18.92
C GLN A 150 -3.87 8.12 -19.67
N SER A 151 -4.32 7.10 -18.94
CA SER A 151 -4.86 5.86 -19.50
C SER A 151 -6.35 5.99 -19.88
N GLY A 152 -6.97 7.17 -19.76
CA GLY A 152 -8.39 7.41 -20.07
C GLY A 152 -9.38 6.85 -19.04
N VAL A 153 -8.93 6.49 -17.84
CA VAL A 153 -9.75 5.80 -16.83
C VAL A 153 -10.46 6.78 -15.90
N LYS A 154 -11.77 6.59 -15.74
CA LYS A 154 -12.59 7.26 -14.73
C LYS A 154 -12.34 6.67 -13.35
N LEU A 155 -11.28 7.13 -12.69
CA LEU A 155 -10.93 6.73 -11.32
C LEU A 155 -12.01 7.20 -10.32
N PHE A 156 -12.59 6.25 -9.59
CA PHE A 156 -13.36 6.53 -8.37
C PHE A 156 -12.48 6.28 -7.16
N THR A 157 -12.44 7.22 -6.21
CA THR A 157 -11.61 7.12 -5.00
C THR A 157 -12.48 7.15 -3.76
N ILE A 158 -12.36 6.09 -2.95
CA ILE A 158 -12.94 6.04 -1.61
C ILE A 158 -11.86 6.28 -0.55
N GLU A 159 -12.15 7.16 0.41
CA GLU A 159 -11.27 7.47 1.53
C GLU A 159 -12.02 7.27 2.85
N CYS A 160 -11.32 6.70 3.83
CA CYS A 160 -11.87 6.33 5.13
C CYS A 160 -11.07 6.98 6.25
N VAL A 161 -11.75 7.71 7.12
CA VAL A 161 -11.19 8.23 8.38
C VAL A 161 -11.78 7.49 9.57
N PHE A 162 -10.99 7.32 10.63
CA PHE A 162 -11.37 6.50 11.78
C PHE A 162 -11.77 7.34 13.00
N ALA A 163 -13.04 7.25 13.40
CA ALA A 163 -13.59 7.96 14.55
C ALA A 163 -13.05 7.46 15.91
N SER A 164 -12.30 6.37 15.95
CA SER A 164 -11.60 5.89 17.15
C SER A 164 -10.15 6.37 17.27
N ALA A 165 -9.56 7.04 16.27
CA ALA A 165 -8.14 7.40 16.26
C ALA A 165 -7.66 8.09 17.55
N THR A 166 -8.39 9.10 18.02
CA THR A 166 -8.05 9.86 19.23
C THR A 166 -8.09 9.02 20.51
N LYS A 167 -8.86 7.91 20.54
CA LYS A 167 -8.93 6.98 21.67
C LYS A 167 -7.63 6.17 21.85
N PHE A 168 -6.77 6.15 20.84
CA PHE A 168 -5.47 5.49 20.84
C PHE A 168 -4.29 6.49 20.77
N GLY A 169 -4.55 7.77 21.03
CA GLY A 169 -3.52 8.82 20.98
C GLY A 169 -3.09 9.24 19.58
N LEU A 170 -3.78 8.78 18.52
CA LEU A 170 -3.55 9.23 17.15
C LEU A 170 -4.26 10.58 16.91
N PRO A 171 -3.71 11.47 16.06
CA PRO A 171 -4.32 12.77 15.79
C PRO A 171 -5.71 12.61 15.12
N PRO A 172 -6.62 13.60 15.27
CA PRO A 172 -7.88 13.62 14.55
C PRO A 172 -7.65 13.58 13.03
N GLN A 173 -8.16 12.56 12.38
CA GLN A 173 -7.99 12.34 10.94
C GLN A 173 -8.92 13.25 10.12
N ARG A 174 -8.47 13.60 8.92
CA ARG A 174 -9.21 14.37 7.91
C ARG A 174 -9.20 13.59 6.60
N PHE A 175 -10.08 13.99 5.67
CA PHE A 175 -10.01 13.52 4.29
C PHE A 175 -8.97 14.37 3.55
N GLU A 176 -7.97 13.70 2.99
CA GLU A 176 -6.75 14.31 2.47
C GLU A 176 -6.69 14.20 0.94
N VAL A 177 -7.03 13.03 0.39
CA VAL A 177 -7.03 12.78 -1.08
C VAL A 177 -8.38 12.98 -1.75
N THR A 178 -9.49 12.84 -1.02
CA THR A 178 -10.84 13.10 -1.52
C THR A 178 -11.34 14.51 -1.17
N ARG A 179 -12.44 14.93 -1.79
CA ARG A 179 -13.11 16.23 -1.53
C ARG A 179 -14.62 16.03 -1.56
N PRO A 180 -15.39 16.63 -0.63
CA PRO A 180 -16.84 16.59 -0.68
C PRO A 180 -17.37 17.25 -1.96
N GLY A 181 -18.45 16.74 -2.52
CA GLY A 181 -19.08 17.26 -3.73
C GLY A 181 -18.43 16.87 -5.06
N ASN A 182 -17.24 16.25 -5.06
CA ASN A 182 -16.69 15.65 -6.29
C ASN A 182 -17.41 14.32 -6.60
N PRO A 183 -17.98 14.14 -7.81
CA PRO A 183 -18.82 12.98 -8.14
C PRO A 183 -18.08 11.64 -8.23
N PHE A 184 -16.75 11.65 -8.25
CA PHE A 184 -15.89 10.46 -8.25
C PHE A 184 -15.27 10.16 -6.88
N HIS A 185 -15.53 11.01 -5.88
CA HIS A 185 -14.97 10.88 -4.53
C HIS A 185 -16.01 10.38 -3.53
N ILE A 186 -15.62 9.39 -2.72
CA ILE A 186 -16.47 8.77 -1.71
C ILE A 186 -15.79 8.94 -0.34
N GLN A 187 -16.43 9.69 0.55
CA GLN A 187 -15.96 9.91 1.91
C GLN A 187 -16.77 9.05 2.89
N VAL A 188 -16.07 8.30 3.77
CA VAL A 188 -16.68 7.51 4.84
C VAL A 188 -15.94 7.65 6.16
N VAL A 189 -16.67 7.51 7.27
CA VAL A 189 -16.13 7.52 8.63
C VAL A 189 -16.36 6.15 9.25
N ALA A 190 -15.29 5.43 9.56
CA ALA A 190 -15.37 4.12 10.23
C ALA A 190 -15.31 4.29 11.77
N PRO A 191 -16.24 3.68 12.53
CA PRO A 191 -16.23 3.73 14.00
C PRO A 191 -14.99 3.15 14.70
N SER A 192 -14.27 2.23 14.04
CA SER A 192 -13.14 1.47 14.61
C SER A 192 -11.98 1.34 13.61
N ILE A 193 -10.73 1.36 14.10
CA ILE A 193 -9.52 1.14 13.28
C ILE A 193 -9.31 -0.35 13.02
N MET A 194 -9.22 -0.72 11.75
CA MET A 194 -8.87 -2.05 11.29
C MET A 194 -8.46 -2.05 9.81
N TRP A 195 -8.12 -3.21 9.25
CA TRP A 195 -7.93 -3.33 7.79
C TRP A 195 -9.27 -3.13 7.07
N MET A 196 -9.29 -2.25 6.07
CA MET A 196 -10.53 -1.81 5.40
C MET A 196 -10.51 -1.88 3.87
N LYS A 197 -9.38 -2.18 3.21
CA LYS A 197 -9.20 -2.06 1.73
C LYS A 197 -10.39 -2.68 0.97
N GLU A 198 -10.70 -3.94 1.22
CA GLU A 198 -11.74 -4.69 0.52
C GLU A 198 -13.16 -4.27 0.93
N ASN A 199 -13.35 -3.82 2.18
CA ASN A 199 -14.62 -3.23 2.62
C ASN A 199 -14.91 -1.91 1.88
N LEU A 200 -13.90 -1.08 1.68
CA LEU A 200 -14.02 0.17 0.94
C LEU A 200 -14.23 -0.10 -0.55
N ILE A 201 -13.56 -1.09 -1.14
CA ILE A 201 -13.85 -1.53 -2.52
C ILE A 201 -15.30 -2.00 -2.66
N ASN A 202 -15.83 -2.79 -1.71
CA ASN A 202 -17.25 -3.18 -1.69
C ASN A 202 -18.20 -1.99 -1.60
N VAL A 203 -17.91 -1.02 -0.71
CA VAL A 203 -18.72 0.21 -0.55
C VAL A 203 -18.66 1.09 -1.80
N ALA A 204 -17.49 1.20 -2.44
CA ALA A 204 -17.33 1.94 -3.69
C ALA A 204 -18.11 1.27 -4.82
N ALA A 205 -17.98 -0.04 -5.01
CA ALA A 205 -18.68 -0.82 -6.03
C ALA A 205 -20.21 -0.70 -5.94
N GLN A 206 -20.76 -0.61 -4.72
CA GLN A 206 -22.18 -0.37 -4.47
C GLN A 206 -22.65 1.04 -4.87
N ARG A 207 -21.75 2.03 -4.91
CA ARG A 207 -22.04 3.42 -5.27
C ARG A 207 -21.64 3.79 -6.71
N LEU A 208 -20.89 2.93 -7.41
CA LEU A 208 -20.60 3.10 -8.85
C LEU A 208 -21.91 3.12 -9.66
N PRO A 209 -22.06 4.02 -10.65
CA PRO A 209 -23.27 4.11 -11.49
C PRO A 209 -23.68 2.78 -12.14
N ALA A 210 -24.99 2.56 -12.28
CA ALA A 210 -25.56 1.29 -12.77
C ALA A 210 -25.07 0.88 -14.18
N TYR A 211 -24.71 1.84 -15.04
CA TYR A 211 -24.19 1.59 -16.39
C TYR A 211 -22.73 1.07 -16.40
N ILE A 212 -21.99 1.14 -15.28
CA ILE A 212 -20.64 0.58 -15.18
C ILE A 212 -20.75 -0.95 -15.08
N ASP A 213 -20.27 -1.68 -16.08
CA ASP A 213 -20.44 -3.14 -16.23
C ASP A 213 -19.14 -3.94 -16.02
N ARG A 214 -17.99 -3.26 -15.94
CA ARG A 214 -16.69 -3.79 -15.53
C ARG A 214 -16.17 -2.97 -14.34
N ILE A 215 -15.55 -3.63 -13.36
CA ILE A 215 -14.99 -3.01 -12.15
C ILE A 215 -13.52 -3.42 -12.06
N ALA A 216 -12.65 -2.49 -11.68
CA ALA A 216 -11.25 -2.78 -11.36
C ALA A 216 -10.90 -2.22 -9.97
N TRP A 217 -10.02 -2.91 -9.25
CA TRP A 217 -9.37 -2.40 -8.05
C TRP A 217 -7.86 -2.59 -8.18
N ILE A 218 -7.13 -1.54 -7.85
CA ILE A 218 -5.71 -1.37 -8.16
C ILE A 218 -5.05 -0.71 -6.96
N ASP A 219 -3.92 -1.25 -6.50
CA ASP A 219 -3.14 -0.72 -5.39
C ASP A 219 -2.45 0.60 -5.83
N ALA A 220 -2.59 1.67 -5.04
CA ALA A 220 -2.15 3.02 -5.46
C ALA A 220 -0.62 3.24 -5.45
N ASP A 221 0.17 2.21 -5.11
CA ASP A 221 1.62 2.21 -5.25
C ASP A 221 2.09 1.68 -6.63
N VAL A 222 1.19 1.28 -7.52
CA VAL A 222 1.54 0.68 -8.83
C VAL A 222 1.45 1.64 -10.03
N GLU A 223 2.10 1.24 -11.12
CA GLU A 223 2.12 1.90 -12.41
C GLU A 223 2.22 0.85 -13.53
N PHE A 224 1.39 0.94 -14.56
CA PHE A 224 1.48 0.06 -15.72
C PHE A 224 2.47 0.63 -16.75
N GLU A 225 3.23 -0.24 -17.39
CA GLU A 225 4.19 0.13 -18.44
C GLU A 225 3.55 0.80 -19.66
N ARG A 226 2.31 0.40 -20.00
CA ARG A 226 1.62 0.80 -21.24
C ARG A 226 0.29 1.48 -20.94
N LEU A 227 0.05 2.66 -21.53
CA LEU A 227 -1.20 3.41 -21.34
C LEU A 227 -2.45 2.71 -21.91
N ASP A 228 -2.30 1.71 -22.80
CA ASP A 228 -3.41 0.92 -23.35
C ASP A 228 -3.85 -0.26 -22.47
N TRP A 229 -3.29 -0.39 -21.25
CA TRP A 229 -3.69 -1.42 -20.28
C TRP A 229 -5.21 -1.54 -20.06
N PRO A 230 -6.06 -0.47 -20.11
CA PRO A 230 -7.49 -0.61 -19.91
C PRO A 230 -8.15 -1.36 -21.08
N TYR A 231 -7.77 -1.04 -22.32
CA TYR A 231 -8.26 -1.72 -23.51
C TYR A 231 -7.84 -3.20 -23.54
N LEU A 232 -6.58 -3.48 -23.19
CA LEU A 232 -6.09 -4.85 -23.03
C LEU A 232 -6.81 -5.61 -21.90
N THR A 233 -7.20 -4.92 -20.82
CA THR A 233 -7.99 -5.49 -19.72
C THR A 233 -9.42 -5.80 -20.14
N LEU A 234 -10.09 -4.90 -20.88
CA LEU A 234 -11.42 -5.13 -21.45
C LEU A 234 -11.42 -6.35 -22.40
N ASN A 235 -10.43 -6.42 -23.31
CA ASN A 235 -10.24 -7.57 -24.22
C ASN A 235 -9.86 -8.89 -23.52
N ALA A 236 -9.44 -8.84 -22.25
CA ALA A 236 -9.31 -10.01 -21.40
C ALA A 236 -10.64 -10.36 -20.71
N LEU A 237 -11.42 -9.36 -20.29
CA LEU A 237 -12.73 -9.52 -19.61
C LEU A 237 -13.83 -10.08 -20.50
N GLU A 238 -13.74 -9.91 -21.82
CA GLU A 238 -14.64 -10.57 -22.76
C GLU A 238 -14.42 -12.10 -22.80
N ARG A 239 -13.19 -12.56 -22.55
CA ARG A 239 -12.82 -13.99 -22.51
C ARG A 239 -12.89 -14.61 -21.12
N TYR A 240 -12.70 -13.82 -20.07
CA TYR A 240 -12.62 -14.28 -18.68
C TYR A 240 -13.41 -13.36 -17.74
N PRO A 241 -14.35 -13.85 -16.93
CA PRO A 241 -15.12 -13.00 -16.01
C PRO A 241 -14.28 -12.33 -14.92
N ILE A 242 -13.07 -12.84 -14.64
CA ILE A 242 -12.11 -12.33 -13.65
C ILE A 242 -10.72 -12.26 -14.31
N VAL A 243 -10.01 -11.15 -14.17
CA VAL A 243 -8.71 -10.89 -14.81
C VAL A 243 -7.73 -10.24 -13.85
N GLN A 244 -6.51 -10.75 -13.73
CA GLN A 244 -5.40 -10.00 -13.08
C GLN A 244 -4.69 -9.14 -14.13
N MET A 245 -4.52 -7.85 -13.87
CA MET A 245 -4.31 -6.83 -14.91
C MET A 245 -2.86 -6.72 -15.40
N PHE A 246 -2.02 -7.69 -15.07
CA PHE A 246 -0.59 -7.74 -15.42
C PHE A 246 -0.11 -9.19 -15.53
N LYS A 247 1.08 -9.35 -16.11
CA LYS A 247 1.82 -10.62 -16.23
C LYS A 247 3.07 -10.62 -15.36
N THR A 248 3.84 -9.54 -15.43
CA THR A 248 5.12 -9.37 -14.74
C THR A 248 5.01 -8.20 -13.77
N GLY A 249 5.26 -8.47 -12.49
CA GLY A 249 5.39 -7.44 -11.47
C GLY A 249 6.87 -7.10 -11.25
N TYR A 250 7.19 -5.83 -11.13
CA TYR A 250 8.52 -5.32 -10.83
C TYR A 250 8.48 -4.48 -9.56
N ILE A 251 9.17 -4.90 -8.51
CA ILE A 251 9.35 -4.11 -7.30
C ILE A 251 10.54 -3.18 -7.50
N THR A 252 10.31 -1.87 -7.46
CA THR A 252 11.39 -0.87 -7.57
C THR A 252 12.04 -0.60 -6.22
N GLY A 253 13.29 -0.11 -6.24
CA GLY A 253 13.94 0.54 -5.11
C GLY A 253 13.69 2.05 -5.11
N PRO A 254 14.37 2.81 -4.21
CA PRO A 254 14.25 4.26 -4.10
C PRO A 254 14.38 5.01 -5.43
N THR A 255 15.31 4.58 -6.30
CA THR A 255 15.56 5.21 -7.61
C THR A 255 14.59 4.75 -8.72
N GLY A 256 13.41 4.24 -8.35
CA GLY A 256 12.34 3.96 -9.28
C GLY A 256 12.70 2.88 -10.31
N LYS A 257 12.28 3.06 -11.57
CA LYS A 257 12.39 2.02 -12.61
C LYS A 257 13.84 1.64 -12.96
N TYR A 258 14.81 2.47 -12.57
CA TYR A 258 16.25 2.24 -12.76
C TYR A 258 16.83 1.22 -11.78
N GLU A 259 16.10 0.90 -10.70
CA GLU A 259 16.52 -0.04 -9.65
C GLU A 259 15.44 -1.11 -9.44
N ILE A 260 15.57 -2.23 -10.13
CA ILE A 260 14.65 -3.36 -10.03
C ILE A 260 15.12 -4.33 -8.95
N LEU A 261 14.54 -4.23 -7.76
CA LEU A 261 14.86 -5.08 -6.62
C LEU A 261 14.34 -6.52 -6.78
N LYS A 262 13.20 -6.70 -7.44
CA LYS A 262 12.57 -8.02 -7.63
C LYS A 262 11.67 -8.06 -8.86
N ARG A 263 11.69 -9.19 -9.57
CA ARG A 263 10.69 -9.56 -10.57
C ARG A 263 9.80 -10.69 -10.04
N GLU A 264 8.49 -10.53 -10.18
CA GLU A 264 7.46 -11.49 -9.82
C GLU A 264 6.52 -11.74 -11.00
N TYR A 265 5.73 -12.82 -10.95
CA TYR A 265 4.68 -13.07 -11.93
C TYR A 265 3.31 -12.90 -11.29
N SER A 266 2.30 -12.49 -12.06
CA SER A 266 0.93 -12.47 -11.58
C SER A 266 0.43 -13.88 -11.26
N PHE A 267 -0.40 -14.01 -10.23
CA PHE A 267 -1.01 -15.28 -9.84
C PHE A 267 -1.83 -15.89 -10.99
N ALA A 268 -2.60 -15.07 -11.71
CA ALA A 268 -3.35 -15.51 -12.88
C ALA A 268 -2.45 -16.02 -14.03
N HIS A 269 -1.32 -15.34 -14.32
CA HIS A 269 -0.34 -15.86 -15.28
C HIS A 269 0.23 -17.22 -14.83
N ALA A 270 0.57 -17.36 -13.54
CA ALA A 270 1.13 -18.59 -13.01
C ALA A 270 0.18 -19.80 -13.16
N ILE A 271 -1.10 -19.66 -12.77
CA ILE A 271 -2.08 -20.75 -12.87
C ILE A 271 -2.42 -21.10 -14.33
N ARG A 272 -2.51 -20.10 -15.22
CA ARG A 272 -2.76 -20.31 -16.66
C ARG A 272 -1.60 -21.03 -17.38
N HIS A 273 -0.43 -21.09 -16.78
CA HIS A 273 0.74 -21.84 -17.26
C HIS A 273 1.04 -23.10 -16.41
N GLY A 274 0.05 -23.59 -15.65
CA GLY A 274 0.16 -24.83 -14.86
C GLY A 274 1.19 -24.77 -13.71
N ARG A 275 1.67 -23.58 -13.32
CA ARG A 275 2.70 -23.45 -12.28
C ARG A 275 2.11 -23.73 -10.90
N ARG A 276 2.81 -24.54 -10.10
CA ARG A 276 2.41 -24.87 -8.72
C ARG A 276 2.49 -23.63 -7.82
N VAL A 277 1.34 -23.03 -7.52
CA VAL A 277 1.21 -21.95 -6.53
C VAL A 277 1.09 -22.51 -5.10
N GLN A 278 1.81 -21.89 -4.16
CA GLN A 278 1.75 -22.18 -2.71
C GLN A 278 1.63 -20.85 -1.93
N PRO A 279 0.82 -20.77 -0.85
CA PRO A 279 0.54 -19.51 -0.14
C PRO A 279 1.80 -18.83 0.44
N HIS A 280 2.81 -19.64 0.74
CA HIS A 280 4.12 -19.23 1.26
C HIS A 280 5.22 -19.95 0.46
N HIS A 281 6.39 -19.35 0.37
CA HIS A 281 7.63 -19.96 -0.16
C HIS A 281 7.56 -20.49 -1.61
N SER A 282 6.84 -19.82 -2.52
CA SER A 282 6.98 -20.06 -3.97
C SER A 282 8.05 -19.15 -4.58
N HIS A 283 8.98 -19.74 -5.35
CA HIS A 283 9.95 -19.04 -6.19
C HIS A 283 9.86 -19.58 -7.63
N PRO A 284 9.63 -18.73 -8.67
CA PRO A 284 9.24 -17.33 -8.55
C PRO A 284 7.90 -17.18 -7.80
N TYR A 285 7.74 -16.08 -7.06
CA TYR A 285 6.50 -15.81 -6.34
C TYR A 285 5.38 -15.44 -7.32
N ALA A 286 4.19 -15.99 -7.08
CA ALA A 286 2.98 -15.75 -7.85
C ALA A 286 2.15 -14.69 -7.12
N HIS A 287 2.36 -13.41 -7.44
CA HIS A 287 1.85 -12.29 -6.66
C HIS A 287 0.31 -12.20 -6.74
N PRO A 288 -0.41 -12.21 -5.59
CA PRO A 288 -1.86 -12.28 -5.58
C PRO A 288 -2.56 -10.90 -5.63
N GLY A 289 -1.87 -9.80 -5.33
CA GLY A 289 -2.45 -8.43 -5.29
C GLY A 289 -2.13 -7.57 -6.52
N TYR A 290 -1.86 -6.29 -6.29
CA TYR A 290 -1.58 -5.21 -7.24
C TYR A 290 -2.78 -4.74 -8.07
N ALA A 291 -3.34 -5.57 -8.94
CA ALA A 291 -4.36 -5.11 -9.88
C ALA A 291 -5.27 -6.24 -10.40
N TRP A 292 -6.56 -6.09 -10.17
CA TRP A 292 -7.61 -7.02 -10.61
C TRP A 292 -8.80 -6.30 -11.24
N ALA A 293 -9.38 -6.92 -12.24
CA ALA A 293 -10.63 -6.51 -12.85
C ALA A 293 -11.62 -7.67 -12.98
N ILE A 294 -12.91 -7.33 -13.02
CA ILE A 294 -14.04 -8.26 -12.95
C ILE A 294 -15.25 -7.65 -13.66
N ARG A 295 -16.17 -8.48 -14.14
CA ARG A 295 -17.49 -7.97 -14.58
C ARG A 295 -18.37 -7.65 -13.37
N ARG A 296 -19.22 -6.62 -13.43
CA ARG A 296 -20.11 -6.26 -12.30
C ARG A 296 -21.03 -7.43 -11.92
N GLU A 297 -21.59 -8.14 -12.91
CA GLU A 297 -22.39 -9.35 -12.71
C GLU A 297 -21.66 -10.38 -11.85
N THR A 298 -20.37 -10.61 -12.13
CA THR A 298 -19.50 -11.58 -11.46
C THR A 298 -19.16 -11.12 -10.04
N PHE A 299 -18.86 -9.83 -9.85
CA PHE A 299 -18.61 -9.21 -8.54
C PHE A 299 -19.85 -9.33 -7.62
N ASN A 300 -21.04 -9.05 -8.16
CA ASN A 300 -22.30 -9.21 -7.44
C ASN A 300 -22.55 -10.69 -7.09
N ALA A 301 -22.28 -11.63 -8.01
CA ALA A 301 -22.53 -13.06 -7.82
C ALA A 301 -21.60 -13.75 -6.80
N ILE A 302 -20.36 -13.27 -6.61
CA ILE A 302 -19.51 -13.71 -5.48
C ILE A 302 -19.97 -13.09 -4.14
N GLY A 303 -20.70 -11.97 -4.20
CA GLY A 303 -21.14 -11.19 -3.05
C GLY A 303 -20.14 -10.11 -2.61
N GLY A 304 -19.40 -9.53 -3.57
CA GLY A 304 -18.28 -8.63 -3.32
C GLY A 304 -17.00 -9.37 -2.91
N LEU A 305 -15.97 -8.59 -2.58
CA LEU A 305 -14.72 -9.10 -2.00
C LEU A 305 -14.93 -9.56 -0.56
N ILE A 306 -14.07 -10.47 -0.10
CA ILE A 306 -13.91 -10.82 1.31
C ILE A 306 -13.53 -9.55 2.09
N ASP A 307 -14.40 -9.12 3.02
CA ASP A 307 -14.20 -7.85 3.75
C ASP A 307 -14.25 -7.97 5.28
N PHE A 308 -14.13 -9.20 5.79
CA PHE A 308 -14.06 -9.48 7.23
C PHE A 308 -12.65 -9.85 7.73
N CYS A 309 -11.61 -9.85 6.88
CA CYS A 309 -10.23 -10.04 7.33
C CYS A 309 -9.64 -8.72 7.84
N ILE A 310 -10.05 -8.33 9.04
CA ILE A 310 -9.71 -7.05 9.70
C ILE A 310 -8.22 -6.82 10.00
N VAL A 311 -7.32 -7.70 9.54
CA VAL A 311 -5.85 -7.61 9.63
C VAL A 311 -5.14 -7.66 8.26
N GLY A 312 -5.90 -7.76 7.17
CA GLY A 312 -5.40 -7.95 5.82
C GLY A 312 -4.87 -9.36 5.54
N SER A 313 -4.88 -9.73 4.26
CA SER A 313 -4.40 -10.95 3.56
C SER A 313 -5.35 -11.27 2.39
N ASP A 314 -6.34 -10.42 2.15
CA ASP A 314 -7.52 -10.61 1.32
C ASP A 314 -7.20 -10.85 -0.16
N ASP A 315 -6.16 -10.19 -0.71
CA ASP A 315 -5.64 -10.51 -2.05
C ASP A 315 -5.25 -12.00 -2.16
N LEU A 316 -4.59 -12.55 -1.12
CA LEU A 316 -4.21 -13.97 -1.05
C LEU A 316 -5.43 -14.88 -0.84
N HIS A 317 -6.39 -14.48 0.00
CA HIS A 317 -7.66 -15.20 0.16
C HIS A 317 -8.44 -15.27 -1.15
N PHE A 318 -8.54 -14.16 -1.89
CA PHE A 318 -9.17 -14.08 -3.20
C PHE A 318 -8.46 -14.98 -4.22
N ALA A 319 -7.14 -14.85 -4.36
CA ALA A 319 -6.35 -15.68 -5.27
C ALA A 319 -6.55 -17.19 -5.03
N TYR A 320 -6.58 -17.64 -3.77
CA TYR A 320 -6.81 -19.05 -3.44
C TYR A 320 -8.28 -19.47 -3.51
N ALA A 321 -9.22 -18.55 -3.30
CA ALA A 321 -10.64 -18.78 -3.53
C ALA A 321 -10.95 -19.06 -5.01
N LEU A 322 -10.24 -18.42 -5.96
CA LEU A 322 -10.37 -18.73 -7.40
C LEU A 322 -10.10 -20.20 -7.73
N LEU A 323 -9.22 -20.86 -6.95
CA LEU A 323 -8.88 -22.28 -7.11
C LEU A 323 -9.69 -23.23 -6.23
N GLY A 324 -10.63 -22.74 -5.41
CA GLY A 324 -11.31 -23.53 -4.39
C GLY A 324 -10.40 -23.98 -3.23
N ARG A 325 -9.23 -23.33 -3.06
CA ARG A 325 -8.16 -23.69 -2.11
C ARG A 325 -8.04 -22.70 -0.95
N ILE A 326 -9.08 -21.91 -0.66
CA ILE A 326 -9.01 -20.81 0.31
C ILE A 326 -8.54 -21.25 1.70
N GLN A 327 -8.84 -22.48 2.13
CA GLN A 327 -8.41 -23.04 3.41
C GLN A 327 -6.88 -23.07 3.60
N GLU A 328 -6.10 -23.18 2.52
CA GLU A 328 -4.63 -23.17 2.58
C GLU A 328 -4.06 -21.82 3.04
N THR A 329 -4.86 -20.75 3.01
CA THR A 329 -4.46 -19.40 3.41
C THR A 329 -4.76 -19.08 4.88
N PHE A 330 -5.37 -20.01 5.62
CA PHE A 330 -5.75 -19.81 7.01
C PHE A 330 -4.68 -20.38 7.96
N PRO A 331 -4.13 -19.56 8.89
CA PRO A 331 -3.30 -20.08 9.98
C PRO A 331 -4.15 -20.83 11.01
N MET A 332 -3.48 -21.64 11.83
CA MET A 332 -4.11 -22.42 12.88
C MET A 332 -4.71 -21.53 13.99
N GLY A 333 -5.81 -22.02 14.59
CA GLY A 333 -6.42 -21.41 15.78
C GLY A 333 -7.44 -20.30 15.51
N LEU A 334 -7.78 -19.98 14.26
CA LEU A 334 -8.89 -19.06 13.97
C LEU A 334 -10.24 -19.66 14.40
N HIS A 335 -11.19 -18.81 14.76
CA HIS A 335 -12.51 -19.24 15.22
C HIS A 335 -13.29 -19.94 14.09
N LYS A 336 -14.08 -20.97 14.41
CA LYS A 336 -14.85 -21.77 13.43
C LYS A 336 -15.70 -20.93 12.47
N ASP A 337 -16.25 -19.82 12.93
CA ASP A 337 -17.09 -18.93 12.12
C ASP A 337 -16.28 -18.25 11.00
N TYR A 338 -14.99 -17.97 11.23
CA TYR A 338 -14.09 -17.45 10.20
C TYR A 338 -13.92 -18.47 9.08
N HIS A 339 -13.57 -19.72 9.42
CA HIS A 339 -13.48 -20.82 8.46
C HIS A 339 -14.79 -21.04 7.69
N MET A 340 -15.93 -20.98 8.37
CA MET A 340 -17.26 -21.18 7.77
C MET A 340 -17.62 -20.07 6.76
N VAL A 341 -17.50 -18.80 7.15
CA VAL A 341 -17.83 -17.67 6.26
C VAL A 341 -16.85 -17.58 5.10
N ALA A 342 -15.55 -17.77 5.36
CA ALA A 342 -14.53 -17.75 4.32
C ALA A 342 -14.67 -18.90 3.32
N LYS A 343 -14.98 -20.13 3.77
CA LYS A 343 -15.29 -21.24 2.86
C LYS A 343 -16.56 -20.95 2.06
N SER A 344 -17.63 -20.47 2.70
CA SER A 344 -18.90 -20.16 2.01
C SER A 344 -18.73 -19.12 0.89
N TRP A 345 -17.90 -18.10 1.10
CA TRP A 345 -17.53 -17.13 0.06
C TRP A 345 -16.60 -17.76 -0.99
N GLY A 346 -15.56 -18.49 -0.56
CA GLY A 346 -14.64 -19.18 -1.45
C GLY A 346 -15.30 -20.19 -2.39
N ASP A 347 -16.32 -20.92 -1.93
CA ASP A 347 -17.11 -21.86 -2.73
C ASP A 347 -17.93 -21.15 -3.83
N ARG A 348 -18.31 -19.87 -3.64
CA ARG A 348 -18.94 -19.06 -4.70
C ARG A 348 -17.91 -18.61 -5.73
N VAL A 349 -16.79 -18.05 -5.25
CA VAL A 349 -15.67 -17.59 -6.09
C VAL A 349 -15.14 -18.74 -6.95
N ALA A 350 -14.87 -19.91 -6.38
CA ALA A 350 -14.30 -21.07 -7.08
C ALA A 350 -15.17 -21.57 -8.25
N ARG A 351 -16.50 -21.64 -8.04
CA ARG A 351 -17.44 -22.10 -9.08
C ARG A 351 -17.49 -21.13 -10.25
N ILE A 352 -17.53 -19.83 -9.97
CA ILE A 352 -17.52 -18.76 -10.99
C ILE A 352 -16.17 -18.72 -11.73
N ALA A 353 -15.07 -18.85 -11.00
CA ALA A 353 -13.71 -18.91 -11.53
C ALA A 353 -13.38 -20.23 -12.26
N GLY A 354 -14.30 -21.21 -12.29
CA GLY A 354 -14.04 -22.53 -12.88
C GLY A 354 -12.82 -23.23 -12.29
N TYR A 355 -12.62 -23.10 -10.97
CA TYR A 355 -11.42 -23.54 -10.24
C TYR A 355 -10.09 -23.03 -10.82
N GLY A 356 -10.11 -21.85 -11.46
CA GLY A 356 -8.98 -21.21 -12.12
C GLY A 356 -9.07 -21.20 -13.66
N ALA A 357 -9.94 -22.01 -14.26
CA ALA A 357 -10.11 -22.06 -15.72
C ALA A 357 -10.61 -20.72 -16.30
N ASN A 358 -11.52 -20.04 -15.58
CA ASN A 358 -12.16 -18.79 -16.00
C ASN A 358 -11.41 -17.53 -15.54
N VAL A 359 -10.12 -17.65 -15.21
CA VAL A 359 -9.28 -16.53 -14.72
C VAL A 359 -8.25 -16.14 -15.77
N GLY A 360 -8.37 -14.90 -16.27
CA GLY A 360 -7.46 -14.33 -17.25
C GLY A 360 -6.31 -13.54 -16.62
N TYR A 361 -5.30 -13.23 -17.44
CA TYR A 361 -4.29 -12.21 -17.12
C TYR A 361 -4.06 -11.31 -18.35
N VAL A 362 -3.51 -10.11 -18.13
CA VAL A 362 -3.13 -9.18 -19.20
C VAL A 362 -1.62 -9.22 -19.43
N ASP A 363 -1.16 -9.30 -20.68
CA ASP A 363 0.26 -9.35 -21.03
C ASP A 363 0.90 -7.94 -20.99
N VAL A 364 0.99 -7.39 -19.79
CA VAL A 364 1.49 -6.05 -19.45
C VAL A 364 2.44 -6.16 -18.26
N ASN A 365 3.49 -5.34 -18.25
CA ASN A 365 4.37 -5.16 -17.10
C ASN A 365 3.83 -4.10 -16.14
N LEU A 366 3.93 -4.36 -14.84
CA LEU A 366 3.49 -3.47 -13.77
C LEU A 366 4.66 -3.20 -12.82
N TYR A 367 4.93 -1.92 -12.55
CA TYR A 367 5.92 -1.46 -11.59
C TYR A 367 5.21 -1.11 -10.28
N ARG A 368 5.56 -1.80 -9.20
CA ARG A 368 5.15 -1.43 -7.85
C ARG A 368 6.26 -0.60 -7.23
N ARG A 369 5.95 0.68 -6.98
CA ARG A 369 6.90 1.70 -6.53
C ARG A 369 7.42 1.40 -5.13
N TRP A 370 8.58 1.95 -4.82
CA TRP A 370 9.18 1.86 -3.49
C TRP A 370 8.33 2.57 -2.43
N HIS A 371 8.22 1.96 -1.25
CA HIS A 371 7.50 2.53 -0.11
C HIS A 371 8.15 2.17 1.24
N GLY A 372 9.48 2.22 1.27
CA GLY A 372 10.30 1.88 2.43
C GLY A 372 10.71 0.41 2.49
N TYR A 373 11.59 0.10 3.46
CA TYR A 373 12.12 -1.25 3.64
C TYR A 373 11.05 -2.16 4.26
N GLN A 374 11.05 -3.44 3.89
CA GLN A 374 10.18 -4.44 4.52
C GLN A 374 10.68 -4.78 5.95
N ALA A 375 10.39 -3.89 6.90
CA ALA A 375 10.58 -4.13 8.32
C ALA A 375 9.85 -5.43 8.73
N ASN A 376 10.58 -6.32 9.41
CA ASN A 376 10.23 -7.71 9.73
C ASN A 376 8.72 -8.04 9.76
N LEU A 377 8.17 -8.37 8.58
CA LEU A 377 6.83 -8.91 8.42
C LEU A 377 6.76 -10.28 9.10
N SER A 378 6.38 -10.31 10.38
CA SER A 378 5.95 -11.56 11.02
C SER A 378 4.55 -11.89 10.53
N PRO A 379 4.34 -12.89 9.64
CA PRO A 379 3.02 -13.18 9.11
C PRO A 379 2.13 -13.73 10.24
N ILE A 380 2.76 -14.50 11.13
CA ILE A 380 2.21 -15.03 12.38
C ILE A 380 1.66 -13.92 13.27
N GLY A 381 2.35 -12.78 13.36
CA GLY A 381 2.07 -11.71 14.35
C GLY A 381 0.65 -11.12 14.27
N ARG A 382 0.16 -10.82 13.07
CA ARG A 382 -1.20 -10.24 12.90
C ARG A 382 -2.32 -11.24 13.14
N TRP A 383 -2.10 -12.48 12.73
CA TRP A 383 -3.08 -13.54 12.82
C TRP A 383 -3.27 -14.05 14.25
N LEU A 384 -2.21 -13.99 15.07
CA LEU A 384 -2.31 -14.26 16.51
C LEU A 384 -3.35 -13.39 17.21
N ILE A 385 -3.60 -12.14 16.76
CA ILE A 385 -4.65 -11.29 17.37
C ILE A 385 -6.03 -11.96 17.21
N LEU A 386 -6.34 -12.45 15.99
CA LEU A 386 -7.63 -13.06 15.69
C LEU A 386 -7.78 -14.46 16.33
N SER A 387 -6.71 -15.26 16.35
CA SER A 387 -6.70 -16.56 17.02
C SER A 387 -6.75 -16.44 18.55
N HIS A 388 -5.97 -15.53 19.15
CA HIS A 388 -5.93 -15.33 20.61
C HIS A 388 -7.29 -14.88 21.15
N TYR A 389 -7.90 -13.88 20.53
CA TYR A 389 -9.22 -13.40 20.95
C TYR A 389 -10.39 -14.23 20.40
N GLN A 390 -10.16 -15.29 19.62
CA GLN A 390 -11.22 -16.10 18.99
C GLN A 390 -12.23 -15.24 18.20
N PHE A 391 -11.71 -14.35 17.35
CA PHE A 391 -12.51 -13.41 16.56
C PHE A 391 -13.53 -14.12 15.65
N SER A 392 -14.81 -13.79 15.82
CA SER A 392 -15.92 -14.30 15.01
C SER A 392 -16.45 -13.19 14.12
N PRO A 393 -16.34 -13.29 12.77
CA PRO A 393 -16.86 -12.26 11.87
C PRO A 393 -18.40 -12.14 11.91
N LEU A 394 -19.11 -13.12 12.47
CA LEU A 394 -20.57 -13.07 12.66
C LEU A 394 -20.98 -12.33 13.94
N ASN A 395 -20.16 -12.42 14.99
CA ASN A 395 -20.48 -11.86 16.31
C ASN A 395 -19.78 -10.52 16.58
N ASP A 396 -18.50 -10.40 16.19
CA ASP A 396 -17.64 -9.26 16.52
C ASP A 396 -17.64 -8.17 15.45
N LEU A 397 -18.23 -8.42 14.28
CA LEU A 397 -18.51 -7.39 13.28
C LEU A 397 -20.01 -7.05 13.20
N THR A 398 -20.25 -5.82 12.78
CA THR A 398 -21.50 -5.39 12.15
C THR A 398 -21.17 -4.45 11.00
N ARG A 399 -22.16 -4.09 10.21
CA ARG A 399 -22.07 -3.13 9.11
C ARG A 399 -22.98 -1.95 9.41
N ASP A 400 -22.50 -0.74 9.17
CA ASP A 400 -23.37 0.43 9.15
C ASP A 400 -24.31 0.35 7.93
N ARG A 401 -25.59 0.65 8.15
CA ARG A 401 -26.64 0.51 7.13
C ARG A 401 -26.62 1.61 6.08
N GLN A 402 -26.11 2.80 6.42
CA GLN A 402 -26.12 3.96 5.51
C GLN A 402 -24.87 4.01 4.64
N SER A 403 -23.70 3.81 5.23
CA SER A 403 -22.41 3.91 4.54
C SER A 403 -21.90 2.57 3.99
N GLY A 404 -22.36 1.43 4.53
CA GLY A 404 -21.91 0.08 4.16
C GLY A 404 -20.57 -0.34 4.77
N VAL A 405 -19.92 0.54 5.57
CA VAL A 405 -18.64 0.20 6.22
C VAL A 405 -18.85 -0.82 7.34
N ILE A 406 -17.92 -1.75 7.51
CA ILE A 406 -17.91 -2.61 8.70
C ILE A 406 -17.27 -1.90 9.90
N TYR A 407 -17.65 -2.32 11.11
CA TYR A 407 -16.98 -1.92 12.34
C TYR A 407 -17.07 -3.02 13.41
N LEU A 408 -16.16 -2.92 14.38
CA LEU A 408 -16.05 -3.83 15.51
C LEU A 408 -17.25 -3.63 16.46
N ALA A 409 -18.18 -4.58 16.43
CA ALA A 409 -19.47 -4.50 17.09
C ALA A 409 -19.39 -5.04 18.51
N ASN A 410 -19.63 -4.17 19.50
CA ASN A 410 -19.72 -4.59 20.90
C ASN A 410 -21.06 -5.28 21.22
N LYS A 411 -21.38 -6.39 20.52
CA LYS A 411 -22.54 -7.24 20.82
C LYS A 411 -22.33 -7.87 22.20
N ARG A 412 -22.88 -7.21 23.24
CA ARG A 412 -22.78 -7.66 24.64
C ARG A 412 -23.37 -9.06 24.77
N ARG A 413 -22.51 -10.08 24.90
CA ARG A 413 -22.94 -11.37 25.46
C ARG A 413 -23.54 -11.09 26.83
N LEU A 414 -24.76 -11.56 27.06
CA LEU A 414 -25.54 -11.25 28.28
C LEU A 414 -24.81 -11.67 29.58
N SER A 415 -23.89 -12.64 29.48
CA SER A 415 -23.05 -13.17 30.57
C SER A 415 -21.67 -12.52 30.73
N ALA A 416 -21.33 -11.46 29.98
CA ALA A 416 -20.02 -10.80 30.08
C ALA A 416 -20.00 -9.73 31.21
N PRO A 417 -19.01 -9.76 32.13
CA PRO A 417 -18.83 -8.72 33.16
C PRO A 417 -18.62 -7.31 32.61
N ILE A 418 -18.90 -6.30 33.45
CA ILE A 418 -18.67 -4.89 33.12
C ILE A 418 -17.16 -4.62 33.13
N GLY A 419 -16.58 -4.45 31.94
CA GLY A 419 -15.15 -4.21 31.75
C GLY A 419 -14.81 -3.98 30.27
N VAL A 420 -13.52 -3.80 29.97
CA VAL A 420 -13.04 -3.61 28.58
C VAL A 420 -13.33 -4.88 27.78
N THR A 421 -14.34 -4.81 26.92
CA THR A 421 -14.82 -5.98 26.17
C THR A 421 -13.78 -6.47 25.17
N ARG A 422 -13.80 -7.79 24.91
CA ARG A 422 -12.90 -8.52 23.98
C ARG A 422 -12.65 -7.78 22.66
N VAL A 423 -13.72 -7.24 22.09
CA VAL A 423 -13.74 -6.46 20.84
C VAL A 423 -12.84 -5.21 20.90
N LYS A 424 -12.80 -4.50 22.04
CA LYS A 424 -11.91 -3.34 22.23
C LYS A 424 -10.42 -3.74 22.31
N LYS A 425 -10.12 -4.93 22.85
CA LYS A 425 -8.75 -5.46 22.88
C LYS A 425 -8.25 -5.82 21.49
N ILE A 426 -9.11 -6.44 20.67
CA ILE A 426 -8.85 -6.69 19.24
C ILE A 426 -8.50 -5.38 18.53
N GLU A 427 -9.32 -4.33 18.68
CA GLU A 427 -9.03 -3.01 18.07
C GLU A 427 -7.67 -2.45 18.54
N SER A 428 -7.40 -2.49 19.85
CA SER A 428 -6.16 -1.97 20.44
C SER A 428 -4.90 -2.70 19.96
N GLU A 429 -4.96 -4.02 19.78
CA GLU A 429 -3.84 -4.80 19.23
C GLU A 429 -3.68 -4.62 17.72
N ILE A 430 -4.77 -4.43 16.97
CA ILE A 430 -4.70 -4.11 15.53
C ILE A 430 -4.07 -2.72 15.32
N VAL A 431 -4.46 -1.73 16.11
CA VAL A 431 -3.81 -0.39 16.10
C VAL A 431 -2.32 -0.51 16.45
N SER A 432 -1.99 -1.23 17.51
CA SER A 432 -0.59 -1.47 17.93
C SER A 432 0.21 -2.19 16.84
N TYR A 433 -0.40 -3.16 16.15
CA TYR A 433 0.21 -3.86 15.03
C TYR A 433 0.48 -2.93 13.85
N PHE A 434 -0.49 -2.11 13.40
CA PHE A 434 -0.28 -1.17 12.29
C PHE A 434 0.78 -0.12 12.61
N ILE A 435 0.80 0.42 13.84
CA ILE A 435 1.90 1.27 14.32
C ILE A 435 3.24 0.52 14.21
N SER A 436 3.31 -0.74 14.64
CA SER A 436 4.54 -1.53 14.63
C SER A 436 5.06 -1.91 13.23
N ARG A 437 4.22 -1.86 12.19
CA ARG A 437 4.66 -2.14 10.80
C ARG A 437 5.59 -1.06 10.26
N ASN A 438 5.48 0.18 10.72
CA ASN A 438 6.30 1.32 10.29
C ASN A 438 6.37 1.49 8.75
N GLU A 439 5.24 1.30 8.07
CA GLU A 439 5.18 1.40 6.60
C GLU A 439 5.42 2.86 6.15
N ASP A 440 6.05 3.03 4.99
CA ASP A 440 6.66 4.30 4.55
C ASP A 440 7.82 4.80 5.44
N ASN A 441 8.47 3.92 6.23
CA ASN A 441 9.60 4.25 7.12
C ASN A 441 9.32 5.37 8.16
N LYS A 442 8.06 5.70 8.46
CA LYS A 442 7.62 6.79 9.35
C LYS A 442 8.03 6.60 10.83
N ARG A 443 9.30 6.89 11.14
CA ARG A 443 10.01 6.55 12.39
C ARG A 443 9.55 7.29 13.67
N VAL A 444 8.26 7.55 13.82
CA VAL A 444 7.64 8.15 15.03
C VAL A 444 6.44 7.34 15.50
N LEU A 445 6.63 6.65 16.62
CA LEU A 445 5.92 6.99 17.85
C LEU A 445 6.87 6.79 19.04
N PRO A 446 6.89 7.68 20.05
CA PRO A 446 7.56 7.43 21.31
C PRO A 446 7.05 6.15 22.00
N GLN A 447 7.80 5.61 22.96
CA GLN A 447 7.68 4.24 23.49
C GLN A 447 6.36 3.89 24.25
N LEU A 448 5.34 4.74 24.20
CA LEU A 448 4.13 4.76 25.04
C LEU A 448 3.15 3.57 24.88
N LEU A 449 3.40 2.61 23.98
CA LEU A 449 2.60 1.37 23.84
C LEU A 449 3.44 0.07 23.88
N MET A 450 4.77 0.16 24.03
CA MET A 450 5.66 -1.02 23.94
C MET A 450 5.58 -2.09 25.07
N PRO A 451 5.05 -1.86 26.30
CA PRO A 451 5.07 -2.88 27.35
C PRO A 451 4.31 -4.19 27.06
N GLN A 452 3.31 -4.18 26.17
CA GLN A 452 2.41 -5.33 25.99
C GLN A 452 2.92 -6.34 24.94
N TYR A 453 3.57 -5.89 23.87
CA TYR A 453 4.02 -6.75 22.76
C TYR A 453 5.16 -7.71 23.15
N GLN A 454 6.01 -7.32 24.10
CA GLN A 454 7.07 -8.21 24.62
C GLN A 454 6.50 -9.29 25.54
N ASN A 455 5.51 -8.95 26.37
CA ASN A 455 4.86 -9.91 27.27
C ASN A 455 4.18 -11.06 26.51
N LEU A 456 3.55 -10.77 25.36
CA LEU A 456 3.03 -11.80 24.45
C LEU A 456 4.13 -12.76 23.96
N ARG A 457 5.28 -12.26 23.49
CA ARG A 457 6.42 -13.14 23.12
C ARG A 457 6.92 -13.99 24.30
N GLY A 458 6.92 -13.42 25.51
CA GLY A 458 7.31 -14.10 26.74
C GLY A 458 6.33 -15.22 27.16
N SER A 459 5.02 -14.98 27.09
CA SER A 459 3.99 -15.97 27.43
C SER A 459 3.85 -17.06 26.37
N TYR A 460 3.91 -16.73 25.08
CA TYR A 460 3.88 -17.72 24.00
C TYR A 460 5.05 -18.72 24.09
N ARG A 461 6.24 -18.28 24.52
CA ARG A 461 7.37 -19.20 24.80
C ARG A 461 7.14 -20.17 25.97
N ARG A 462 6.21 -19.86 26.89
CA ARG A 462 5.86 -20.72 28.05
C ARG A 462 4.62 -21.58 27.84
N GLN A 463 3.69 -21.19 26.95
CA GLN A 463 2.51 -21.99 26.61
C GLN A 463 2.74 -22.99 25.46
N PHE A 464 3.79 -22.81 24.65
CA PHE A 464 4.10 -23.71 23.52
C PHE A 464 5.51 -24.34 23.62
N SER A 465 6.00 -24.57 24.83
CA SER A 465 7.24 -25.31 25.08
C SER A 465 7.04 -26.83 24.94
N TYR A 466 6.96 -27.31 23.69
CA TYR A 466 7.00 -28.73 23.38
C TYR A 466 8.45 -29.23 23.24
N PRO A 467 8.74 -30.51 23.57
CA PRO A 467 10.10 -31.02 23.54
C PRO A 467 10.64 -31.07 22.11
N VAL A 468 11.90 -30.65 21.93
CA VAL A 468 12.65 -30.90 20.70
C VAL A 468 12.82 -32.41 20.57
N PRO A 469 12.31 -33.06 19.49
CA PRO A 469 12.53 -34.49 19.30
C PRO A 469 14.04 -34.76 19.20
N PRO A 470 14.57 -35.81 19.85
CA PRO A 470 16.00 -36.04 19.90
C PRO A 470 16.56 -36.16 18.49
N ARG A 471 17.66 -35.42 18.22
CA ARG A 471 18.36 -35.48 16.94
C ARG A 471 18.72 -36.93 16.64
N LYS A 472 18.02 -37.57 15.68
CA LYS A 472 18.46 -38.85 15.13
C LYS A 472 19.87 -38.65 14.60
N ARG A 473 20.84 -39.40 15.14
CA ARG A 473 22.19 -39.45 14.59
C ARG A 473 22.09 -39.87 13.12
N PRO A 474 22.95 -39.37 12.22
CA PRO A 474 22.95 -39.84 10.84
C PRO A 474 23.16 -41.36 10.84
N GLN A 475 22.25 -42.09 10.21
CA GLN A 475 22.49 -43.51 9.93
C GLN A 475 23.63 -43.59 8.92
N SER A 476 24.61 -44.44 9.21
CA SER A 476 25.75 -44.70 8.35
C SER A 476 25.31 -45.20 6.98
N TYR A 477 25.92 -44.69 5.91
CA TYR A 477 25.76 -45.23 4.57
C TYR A 477 26.09 -46.73 4.56
N ILE A 478 25.15 -47.54 4.07
CA ILE A 478 25.44 -48.90 3.61
C ILE A 478 25.76 -48.78 2.12
N PRO A 479 26.95 -49.19 1.64
CA PRO A 479 27.29 -49.11 0.24
C PRO A 479 26.47 -50.11 -0.57
N ILE A 480 25.76 -49.64 -1.59
CA ILE A 480 25.06 -50.50 -2.56
C ILE A 480 26.11 -51.06 -3.53
N ILE A 481 26.23 -52.38 -3.57
CA ILE A 481 27.13 -53.11 -4.47
C ILE A 481 26.59 -52.99 -5.91
N GLN A 482 27.46 -52.65 -6.87
CA GLN A 482 27.10 -52.64 -8.28
C GLN A 482 27.03 -54.08 -8.84
N PRO A 483 25.97 -54.46 -9.58
CA PRO A 483 26.05 -55.59 -10.51
C PRO A 483 26.89 -55.21 -11.74
N PRO A 484 27.59 -56.18 -12.38
CA PRO A 484 28.55 -55.91 -13.45
C PRO A 484 27.91 -55.53 -14.79
N SER A 485 28.72 -54.98 -15.68
CA SER A 485 28.32 -54.47 -16.99
C SER A 485 27.99 -55.59 -18.00
N ALA A 486 26.89 -55.39 -18.73
CA ALA A 486 26.61 -56.09 -19.98
C ALA A 486 26.68 -55.09 -21.14
N ARG A 487 27.51 -55.36 -22.15
CA ARG A 487 27.56 -54.57 -23.39
C ARG A 487 26.39 -54.94 -24.29
N SER A 488 25.65 -53.95 -24.78
CA SER A 488 24.91 -54.08 -26.04
C SER A 488 24.83 -52.72 -26.73
N SER A 489 25.18 -52.69 -28.01
CA SER A 489 25.21 -51.48 -28.85
C SER A 489 24.02 -51.49 -29.80
N TYR A 490 23.21 -50.43 -29.84
CA TYR A 490 22.53 -50.03 -31.09
C TYR A 490 22.08 -48.55 -31.10
N ARG A 491 22.22 -47.93 -32.27
CA ARG A 491 21.70 -46.64 -32.80
C ARG A 491 21.57 -46.86 -34.34
N PRO A 492 20.96 -45.98 -35.16
CA PRO A 492 20.23 -44.73 -34.87
C PRO A 492 18.70 -45.04 -34.87
N ARG A 493 17.69 -44.29 -35.35
CA ARG A 493 17.52 -43.05 -36.16
C ARG A 493 16.34 -42.19 -35.64
N PHE A 494 16.25 -40.99 -36.19
CA PHE A 494 15.10 -40.07 -36.13
C PHE A 494 13.87 -40.63 -36.85
N TYR A 495 12.68 -40.24 -36.38
CA TYR A 495 11.85 -39.23 -37.06
C TYR A 495 11.28 -38.26 -36.02
#